data_AF-A0A7T5RR59-F1
#
_entry.id   AF-A0A7T5RR59-F1
#
_cell.length_a   1.000
_cell.length_b   1.000
_cell.length_c   1.000
_cell.angle_alpha   90.00
_cell.angle_beta   90.00
_cell.angle_gamma   90.00
#
_symmetry.space_group_name_H-M   'P 1'
#
loop_
_entity.id
_entity.type
_entity.pdbx_description
1 polymer ?
#
loop_
_entity_poly.entity_id
_entity_poly.type
_entity_poly.pdbx_seq_one_letter_code
_entity_poly.pdbx_strand_id
1 'polypeptide(L)'
;MEDKKELSQDLRNEIKHLREEIRNEFREALREARESSGDAASSIRVDIGSGDLRDAEPSSVVAKDLVKLIRDNVRSSLVEKGERAVDDLVSGMPEGTAADVLKSLANIERIRIVKMLYSSDRTFSEMKASTNLEAASVSHHLKSLLRMGLVAHADEGGYQLTKRGRLLVRTLALMNEALGGESVD
;
A
#
# COMPACT_ATOMS: atom_id res chain seq x y z
N MET A 1 -53.81 6.29 30.65
CA MET A 1 -53.76 5.96 29.20
C MET A 1 -53.81 7.24 28.35
N GLU A 2 -54.39 8.32 28.87
CA GLU A 2 -54.41 9.68 28.29
C GLU A 2 -53.02 10.31 28.16
N ASP A 3 -52.23 10.34 29.24
CA ASP A 3 -50.94 11.05 29.30
C ASP A 3 -49.92 10.58 28.24
N LYS A 4 -49.97 9.30 27.85
CA LYS A 4 -49.06 8.74 26.84
C LYS A 4 -49.45 9.16 25.42
N LYS A 5 -50.73 9.47 25.18
CA LYS A 5 -51.20 9.99 23.88
C LYS A 5 -50.86 11.46 23.72
N GLU A 6 -51.00 12.23 24.80
CA GLU A 6 -50.65 13.66 24.84
C GLU A 6 -49.15 13.86 24.61
N LEU A 7 -48.31 13.12 25.35
CA LEU A 7 -46.85 13.16 25.15
C LEU A 7 -46.43 12.76 23.73
N SER A 8 -47.09 11.77 23.13
CA SER A 8 -46.79 11.36 21.74
C SER A 8 -47.23 12.40 20.71
N GLN A 9 -48.21 13.23 21.03
CA GLN A 9 -48.70 14.28 20.14
C GLN A 9 -47.78 15.50 20.21
N ASP A 10 -47.31 15.87 21.40
CA ASP A 10 -46.32 16.93 21.60
C ASP A 10 -45.00 16.60 20.90
N LEU A 11 -44.48 15.38 21.08
CA LEU A 11 -43.27 14.92 20.36
C LEU A 11 -43.42 15.00 18.84
N ARG A 12 -44.61 14.71 18.29
CA ARG A 12 -44.86 14.83 16.85
C ARG A 12 -44.88 16.27 16.39
N ASN A 13 -45.45 17.16 17.19
CA ASN A 13 -45.48 18.60 16.90
C ASN A 13 -44.07 19.19 16.96
N GLU A 14 -43.28 18.78 17.94
CA GLU A 14 -41.89 19.22 18.11
C GLU A 14 -40.99 18.71 16.98
N ILE A 15 -41.11 17.43 16.59
CA ILE A 15 -40.39 16.89 15.41
C ILE A 15 -40.80 17.63 14.12
N LYS A 16 -42.07 18.02 14.00
CA LYS A 16 -42.55 18.78 12.84
C LYS A 16 -41.94 20.18 12.81
N HIS A 17 -41.89 20.85 13.97
CA HIS A 17 -41.27 22.17 14.12
C HIS A 17 -39.77 22.13 13.82
N LEU A 18 -39.04 21.18 14.42
CA LEU A 18 -37.60 20.99 14.19
C LEU A 18 -37.29 20.70 12.72
N ARG A 19 -38.16 19.94 12.02
CA ARG A 19 -38.02 19.70 10.57
C ARG A 19 -38.22 20.94 9.72
N GLU A 20 -39.11 21.85 10.13
CA GLU A 20 -39.30 23.13 9.44
C GLU A 20 -38.13 24.09 9.73
N GLU A 21 -37.64 24.10 10.96
CA GLU A 21 -36.50 24.91 11.39
C GLU A 21 -35.21 24.51 10.64
N ILE A 22 -34.85 23.23 10.65
CA ILE A 22 -33.71 22.70 9.87
C ILE A 22 -33.86 23.00 8.37
N ARG A 23 -35.08 22.94 7.83
CA ARG A 23 -35.33 23.23 6.41
C ARG A 23 -35.10 24.70 6.09
N ASN A 24 -35.46 25.59 7.00
CA ASN A 24 -35.28 27.03 6.82
C ASN A 24 -33.80 27.40 6.97
N GLU A 25 -33.12 26.87 8.00
CA GLU A 25 -31.67 27.04 8.17
C GLU A 25 -30.89 26.52 6.97
N PHE A 26 -31.25 25.34 6.44
CA PHE A 26 -30.60 24.78 5.26
C PHE A 26 -30.83 25.63 4.01
N ARG A 27 -32.00 26.26 3.87
CA ARG A 27 -32.29 27.18 2.75
C ARG A 27 -31.48 28.47 2.87
N GLU A 28 -31.32 29.01 4.07
CA GLU A 28 -30.48 30.18 4.32
C GLU A 28 -29.01 29.86 4.05
N ALA A 29 -28.50 28.74 4.56
CA ALA A 29 -27.14 28.28 4.28
C ALA A 29 -26.88 28.05 2.78
N LEU A 30 -27.87 27.51 2.04
CA LEU A 30 -27.75 27.36 0.58
C LEU A 30 -27.72 28.71 -0.14
N ARG A 31 -28.45 29.69 0.37
CA ARG A 31 -28.51 31.03 -0.21
C ARG A 31 -27.19 31.78 0.04
N GLU A 32 -26.64 31.72 1.25
CA GLU A 32 -25.32 32.27 1.59
C GLU A 32 -24.20 31.61 0.78
N ALA A 33 -24.26 30.29 0.58
CA ALA A 33 -23.30 29.57 -0.27
C ALA A 33 -23.39 29.98 -1.75
N ARG A 34 -24.59 30.35 -2.23
CA ARG A 34 -24.84 30.81 -3.60
C ARG A 34 -24.43 32.27 -3.82
N GLU A 35 -24.49 33.09 -2.77
CA GLU A 35 -24.04 34.48 -2.81
C GLU A 35 -22.51 34.60 -2.67
N SER A 36 -21.85 33.67 -1.95
CA SER A 36 -20.38 33.64 -1.81
C SER A 36 -19.63 33.03 -3.01
N SER A 37 -20.31 32.22 -3.82
CA SER A 37 -19.74 31.56 -5.00
C SER A 37 -20.36 32.17 -6.27
N GLY A 38 -19.73 33.20 -6.82
CA GLY A 38 -20.18 33.89 -8.03
C GLY A 38 -20.48 32.95 -9.20
N ASP A 39 -21.70 33.06 -9.71
CA ASP A 39 -22.18 32.82 -11.10
C ASP A 39 -21.56 31.69 -11.95
N ALA A 40 -21.26 30.54 -11.33
CA ALA A 40 -21.18 29.28 -12.05
C ALA A 40 -22.17 28.31 -11.42
N ALA A 41 -23.23 27.99 -12.16
CA ALA A 41 -24.21 26.98 -11.81
C ALA A 41 -23.53 25.63 -11.54
N SER A 42 -23.10 25.39 -10.30
CA SER A 42 -22.63 24.10 -9.82
C SER A 42 -23.85 23.26 -9.42
N SER A 43 -24.70 22.96 -10.40
CA SER A 43 -25.54 21.77 -10.29
C SER A 43 -24.57 20.60 -10.06
N ILE A 44 -24.66 19.94 -8.92
CA ILE A 44 -23.95 18.67 -8.70
C ILE A 44 -24.56 17.68 -9.69
N ARG A 45 -23.90 17.51 -10.83
CA ARG A 45 -24.27 16.51 -11.83
C ARG A 45 -23.73 15.18 -11.37
N VAL A 46 -24.57 14.40 -10.70
CA VAL A 46 -24.31 13.00 -10.44
C VAL A 46 -24.74 12.23 -11.68
N ASP A 47 -23.78 11.65 -12.39
CA ASP A 47 -24.05 10.80 -13.54
C ASP A 47 -24.52 9.44 -13.03
N ILE A 48 -25.84 9.24 -12.99
CA ILE A 48 -26.46 7.98 -12.52
C ILE A 48 -26.80 7.16 -13.76
N GLY A 49 -26.09 6.04 -13.95
CA GLY A 49 -26.39 5.11 -15.04
C GLY A 49 -27.83 4.61 -14.91
N SER A 50 -28.53 4.47 -16.03
CA SER A 50 -29.95 4.05 -16.06
C SER A 50 -30.21 2.64 -15.48
N GLY A 51 -29.15 1.87 -15.20
CA GLY A 51 -29.19 0.60 -14.45
C GLY A 51 -29.21 0.76 -12.92
N ASP A 52 -28.76 1.89 -12.37
CA ASP A 52 -28.63 2.13 -10.92
C ASP A 52 -29.92 2.67 -10.28
N LEU A 53 -30.87 3.15 -11.08
CA LEU A 53 -32.15 3.70 -10.63
C LEU A 53 -33.20 2.63 -10.32
N ARG A 54 -32.97 1.38 -10.70
CA ARG A 54 -34.02 0.35 -10.64
C ARG A 54 -34.09 -0.39 -9.30
N ASP A 55 -33.01 -0.43 -8.50
CA ASP A 55 -32.98 -1.21 -7.25
C ASP A 55 -32.15 -0.60 -6.08
N ALA A 56 -31.70 0.66 -6.15
CA ALA A 56 -30.93 1.24 -5.04
C ALA A 56 -31.83 1.98 -4.03
N GLU A 57 -32.04 1.39 -2.85
CA GLU A 57 -32.48 2.18 -1.70
C GLU A 57 -31.47 3.32 -1.45
N PRO A 58 -31.90 4.53 -1.08
CA PRO A 58 -30.99 5.66 -0.80
C PRO A 58 -29.85 5.33 0.18
N SER A 59 -30.06 4.36 1.07
CA SER A 59 -29.09 3.80 2.02
C SER A 59 -27.88 3.12 1.34
N SER A 60 -28.07 2.51 0.17
CA SER A 60 -27.05 1.76 -0.57
C SER A 60 -26.01 2.67 -1.24
N VAL A 61 -26.45 3.79 -1.83
CA VAL A 61 -25.55 4.79 -2.45
C VAL A 61 -24.69 5.47 -1.39
N VAL A 62 -25.31 5.87 -0.27
CA VAL A 62 -24.60 6.46 0.87
C VAL A 62 -23.61 5.46 1.48
N ALA A 63 -23.99 4.18 1.62
CA ALA A 63 -23.10 3.14 2.11
C ALA A 63 -21.90 2.92 1.17
N LYS A 64 -22.11 2.94 -0.15
CA LYS A 64 -21.03 2.78 -1.15
C LYS A 64 -20.04 3.94 -1.09
N ASP A 65 -20.54 5.17 -0.95
CA ASP A 65 -19.70 6.36 -0.82
C ASP A 65 -18.94 6.39 0.50
N LEU A 66 -19.57 6.00 1.60
CA LEU A 66 -18.91 5.85 2.90
C LEU A 66 -17.82 4.77 2.86
N VAL A 67 -18.09 3.61 2.26
CA VAL A 67 -17.09 2.54 2.11
C VAL A 67 -15.92 3.00 1.25
N LYS A 68 -16.17 3.76 0.19
CA LYS A 68 -15.12 4.34 -0.65
C LYS A 68 -14.27 5.34 0.13
N LEU A 69 -14.90 6.24 0.88
CA LEU A 69 -14.21 7.24 1.69
C LEU A 69 -13.39 6.62 2.84
N ILE A 70 -13.94 5.60 3.51
CA ILE A 70 -13.20 4.82 4.54
C ILE A 70 -12.01 4.13 3.90
N ARG A 71 -12.18 3.49 2.74
CA ARG A 71 -11.09 2.82 2.03
C ARG A 71 -9.98 3.80 1.66
N ASP A 72 -10.33 4.96 1.12
CA ASP A 72 -9.37 5.95 0.66
C ASP A 72 -8.63 6.59 1.85
N ASN A 73 -9.33 6.88 2.95
CA ASN A 73 -8.71 7.41 4.18
C ASN A 73 -7.84 6.37 4.91
N VAL A 74 -8.28 5.11 4.99
CA VAL A 74 -7.46 4.03 5.55
C VAL A 74 -6.22 3.83 4.69
N ARG A 75 -6.35 3.82 3.36
CA ARG A 75 -5.21 3.72 2.44
C ARG A 75 -4.25 4.89 2.62
N SER A 76 -4.75 6.13 2.65
CA SER A 76 -3.92 7.32 2.86
C SER A 76 -3.23 7.31 4.23
N SER A 77 -3.94 6.94 5.30
CA SER A 77 -3.35 6.82 6.63
C SER A 77 -2.31 5.71 6.73
N LEU A 78 -2.50 4.58 6.03
CA LEU A 78 -1.51 3.51 5.96
C LEU A 78 -0.28 3.92 5.16
N VAL A 79 -0.46 4.68 4.07
CA VAL A 79 0.64 5.28 3.31
C VAL A 79 1.41 6.25 4.18
N GLU A 80 0.74 7.21 4.84
CA GLU A 80 1.38 8.22 5.69
C GLU A 80 2.08 7.59 6.91
N LYS A 81 1.46 6.61 7.57
CA LYS A 81 2.10 5.84 8.65
C LYS A 81 3.27 5.01 8.13
N GLY A 82 3.15 4.48 6.91
CA GLY A 82 4.22 3.78 6.21
C GLY A 82 5.39 4.73 5.92
N GLU A 83 5.12 5.92 5.41
CA GLU A 83 6.11 6.97 5.12
C GLU A 83 6.85 7.38 6.39
N ARG A 84 6.14 7.71 7.48
CA ARG A 84 6.77 8.02 8.77
C ARG A 84 7.64 6.88 9.29
N ALA A 85 7.16 5.63 9.19
CA ALA A 85 7.94 4.47 9.60
C ALA A 85 9.18 4.26 8.71
N VAL A 86 9.09 4.58 7.42
CA VAL A 86 10.23 4.54 6.50
C VAL A 86 11.22 5.67 6.81
N ASP A 87 10.75 6.87 7.09
CA ASP A 87 11.60 8.02 7.47
C ASP A 87 12.40 7.73 8.74
N ASP A 88 11.76 7.10 9.74
CA ASP A 88 12.42 6.64 10.95
C ASP A 88 13.47 5.55 10.65
N LEU A 89 13.17 4.60 9.77
CA LEU A 89 14.12 3.57 9.33
C LEU A 89 15.31 4.17 8.56
N VAL A 90 15.06 5.17 7.72
CA VAL A 90 16.11 5.89 6.97
C VAL A 90 17.00 6.66 7.95
N SER A 91 16.39 7.43 8.85
CA SER A 91 17.10 8.24 9.84
C SER A 91 17.91 7.39 10.82
N GLY A 92 17.42 6.20 11.17
CA GLY A 92 18.10 5.26 12.06
C GLY A 92 19.04 4.27 11.35
N MET A 93 19.21 4.36 10.03
CA MET A 93 19.99 3.40 9.25
C MET A 93 21.50 3.61 9.48
N PRO A 94 22.25 2.61 10.00
CA PRO A 94 23.70 2.72 10.10
C PRO A 94 24.33 2.60 8.70
N GLU A 95 24.98 3.67 8.23
CA GLU A 95 25.47 3.80 6.85
C GLU A 95 26.54 2.75 6.52
N GLY A 96 27.43 2.45 7.47
CA GLY A 96 28.45 1.40 7.29
C GLY A 96 27.83 0.02 7.05
N THR A 97 26.78 -0.33 7.82
CA THR A 97 26.07 -1.60 7.66
C THR A 97 25.31 -1.62 6.33
N ALA A 98 24.67 -0.51 5.96
CA ALA A 98 23.98 -0.38 4.68
C ALA A 98 24.92 -0.53 3.48
N ALA A 99 26.08 0.14 3.53
CA ALA A 99 27.12 0.03 2.50
C ALA A 99 27.66 -1.40 2.38
N ASP A 100 27.88 -2.08 3.51
CA ASP A 100 28.32 -3.46 3.51
C ASP A 100 27.28 -4.40 2.89
N VAL A 101 25.99 -4.19 3.18
CA VAL A 101 24.86 -4.92 2.55
C VAL A 101 24.81 -4.66 1.03
N LEU A 102 25.08 -3.45 0.57
CA LEU A 102 25.14 -3.14 -0.86
C LEU A 102 26.35 -3.81 -1.52
N LYS A 103 27.56 -3.65 -0.96
CA LYS A 103 28.79 -4.34 -1.42
C LYS A 103 28.64 -5.85 -1.45
N SER A 104 27.79 -6.39 -0.57
CA SER A 104 27.40 -7.80 -0.46
C SER A 104 26.77 -8.37 -1.74
N LEU A 105 26.07 -7.54 -2.51
CA LEU A 105 25.42 -7.92 -3.75
C LEU A 105 25.93 -7.15 -4.97
N ALA A 106 26.74 -6.11 -4.82
CA ALA A 106 27.34 -5.34 -5.91
C ALA A 106 28.43 -6.12 -6.69
N ASN A 107 28.08 -7.30 -7.19
CA ASN A 107 28.87 -8.13 -8.08
C ASN A 107 27.92 -9.01 -8.88
N ILE A 108 28.09 -8.99 -10.21
CA ILE A 108 27.20 -9.64 -11.17
C ILE A 108 27.04 -11.13 -10.87
N GLU A 109 28.13 -11.83 -10.52
CA GLU A 109 28.08 -13.27 -10.26
C GLU A 109 27.35 -13.62 -8.97
N ARG A 110 27.50 -12.80 -7.91
CA ARG A 110 26.69 -12.97 -6.69
C ARG A 110 25.20 -12.76 -6.97
N ILE A 111 24.85 -11.75 -7.78
CA ILE A 111 23.46 -11.51 -8.19
C ILE A 111 22.92 -12.72 -8.97
N ARG A 112 23.70 -13.28 -9.90
CA ARG A 112 23.32 -14.52 -10.62
C ARG A 112 23.10 -15.67 -9.65
N ILE A 113 24.02 -15.91 -8.71
CA ILE A 113 23.89 -16.97 -7.70
C ILE A 113 22.60 -16.82 -6.88
N VAL A 114 22.34 -15.63 -6.32
CA VAL A 114 21.13 -15.43 -5.51
C VAL A 114 19.85 -15.51 -6.35
N LYS A 115 19.86 -15.11 -7.63
CA LYS A 115 18.72 -15.31 -8.54
C LYS A 115 18.43 -16.79 -8.79
N MET A 116 19.45 -17.62 -8.94
CA MET A 116 19.25 -19.07 -9.09
C MET A 116 18.65 -19.68 -7.83
N LEU A 117 19.19 -19.31 -6.66
CA LEU A 117 18.71 -19.75 -5.35
C LEU A 117 17.33 -19.18 -4.97
N TYR A 118 16.89 -18.12 -5.66
CA TYR A 118 15.54 -17.58 -5.49
C TYR A 118 14.48 -18.48 -6.12
N SER A 119 14.81 -19.12 -7.25
CA SER A 119 13.90 -20.02 -7.96
C SER A 119 13.80 -21.40 -7.29
N SER A 120 14.93 -21.95 -6.84
CA SER A 120 14.98 -23.22 -6.12
C SER A 120 16.33 -23.37 -5.42
N ASP A 121 16.41 -24.30 -4.49
CA ASP A 121 17.68 -24.70 -3.88
C ASP A 121 18.62 -25.30 -4.94
N ARG A 122 19.93 -25.11 -4.74
CA ARG A 122 20.96 -25.56 -5.68
C ARG A 122 22.19 -26.09 -4.98
N THR A 123 22.78 -27.13 -5.55
CA THR A 123 24.07 -27.67 -5.17
C THR A 123 25.22 -26.81 -5.72
N PHE A 124 26.42 -27.03 -5.17
CA PHE A 124 27.64 -26.38 -5.67
C PHE A 124 27.89 -26.69 -7.15
N SER A 125 27.70 -27.95 -7.56
CA SER A 125 27.93 -28.40 -8.94
C SER A 125 26.96 -27.74 -9.93
N GLU A 126 25.68 -27.61 -9.57
CA GLU A 126 24.68 -26.91 -10.39
C GLU A 126 25.03 -25.42 -10.55
N MET A 127 25.46 -24.77 -9.47
CA MET A 127 25.89 -23.36 -9.52
C MET A 127 27.13 -23.18 -10.39
N LYS A 128 28.12 -24.08 -10.30
CA LYS A 128 29.30 -24.04 -11.15
C LYS A 128 28.93 -24.17 -12.63
N ALA A 129 28.07 -25.13 -12.97
CA ALA A 129 27.64 -25.37 -14.35
C ALA A 129 26.85 -24.19 -14.95
N SER A 130 25.97 -23.56 -14.17
CA SER A 130 25.09 -22.48 -14.63
C SER A 130 25.76 -21.10 -14.70
N THR A 131 26.75 -20.84 -13.86
CA THR A 131 27.50 -19.57 -13.86
C THR A 131 28.70 -19.58 -14.79
N ASN A 132 29.13 -20.76 -15.25
CA ASN A 132 30.37 -20.97 -16.01
C ASN A 132 31.62 -20.40 -15.30
N LEU A 133 31.61 -20.41 -13.96
CA LEU A 133 32.71 -19.92 -13.14
C LEU A 133 33.62 -21.05 -12.69
N GLU A 134 34.88 -20.70 -12.41
CA GLU A 134 35.81 -21.59 -11.74
C GLU A 134 35.35 -21.95 -10.33
N ALA A 135 35.69 -23.17 -9.89
CA ALA A 135 35.26 -23.67 -8.58
C ALA A 135 35.71 -22.75 -7.42
N ALA A 136 36.91 -22.18 -7.51
CA ALA A 136 37.40 -21.22 -6.53
C ALA A 136 36.54 -19.96 -6.45
N SER A 137 36.07 -19.44 -7.59
CA SER A 137 35.22 -18.26 -7.67
C SER A 137 33.84 -18.52 -7.07
N VAL A 138 33.20 -19.64 -7.42
CA VAL A 138 31.90 -20.02 -6.84
C VAL A 138 32.01 -20.19 -5.32
N SER A 139 33.08 -20.83 -4.84
CA SER A 139 33.34 -21.00 -3.41
C SER A 139 33.51 -19.65 -2.70
N HIS A 140 34.26 -18.73 -3.30
CA HIS A 140 34.45 -17.40 -2.76
C HIS A 140 33.13 -16.62 -2.65
N HIS A 141 32.30 -16.63 -3.72
CA HIS A 141 31.00 -15.97 -3.71
C HIS A 141 30.05 -16.58 -2.67
N LEU A 142 29.95 -17.90 -2.59
CA LEU A 142 29.12 -18.59 -1.60
C LEU A 142 29.57 -18.32 -0.17
N LYS A 143 30.88 -18.37 0.12
CA LYS A 143 31.41 -18.01 1.45
C LYS A 143 31.02 -16.60 1.85
N SER A 144 31.09 -15.65 0.91
CA SER A 144 30.66 -14.28 1.18
C SER A 144 29.16 -14.22 1.48
N LEU A 145 28.33 -14.85 0.65
CA LEU A 145 26.87 -14.88 0.81
C LEU A 145 26.41 -15.57 2.11
N LEU A 146 27.10 -16.64 2.52
CA LEU A 146 26.91 -17.34 3.79
C LEU A 146 27.27 -16.43 4.98
N ARG A 147 28.46 -15.80 4.95
CA ARG A 147 28.94 -14.90 6.01
C ARG A 147 27.97 -13.73 6.24
N MET A 148 27.33 -13.26 5.18
CA MET A 148 26.33 -12.20 5.24
C MET A 148 24.93 -12.68 5.66
N GLY A 149 24.72 -13.99 5.81
CA GLY A 149 23.44 -14.59 6.15
C GLY A 149 22.37 -14.48 5.05
N LEU A 150 22.76 -14.26 3.79
CA LEU A 150 21.83 -14.24 2.66
C LEU A 150 21.52 -15.64 2.14
N VAL A 151 22.49 -16.54 2.26
CA VAL A 151 22.40 -17.95 1.87
C VAL A 151 22.63 -18.81 3.10
N ALA A 152 22.01 -19.98 3.14
CA ALA A 152 22.24 -21.03 4.13
C ALA A 152 22.39 -22.38 3.43
N HIS A 153 22.84 -23.40 4.16
CA HIS A 153 22.78 -24.77 3.70
C HIS A 153 21.32 -25.26 3.71
N ALA A 154 20.95 -26.05 2.71
CA ALA A 154 19.64 -26.70 2.64
C ALA A 154 19.68 -28.05 3.38
N ASP A 155 18.53 -28.46 3.94
CA ASP A 155 18.43 -29.69 4.74
C ASP A 155 18.71 -30.95 3.89
N GLU A 156 18.28 -30.93 2.63
CA GLU A 156 18.49 -32.01 1.65
C GLU A 156 19.86 -31.93 0.94
N GLY A 157 20.71 -30.98 1.35
CA GLY A 157 22.00 -30.71 0.75
C GLY A 157 21.98 -29.58 -0.27
N GLY A 158 23.13 -28.93 -0.45
CA GLY A 158 23.26 -27.73 -1.28
C GLY A 158 23.00 -26.45 -0.49
N TYR A 159 22.42 -25.46 -1.17
CA TYR A 159 22.28 -24.10 -0.69
C TYR A 159 20.89 -23.57 -0.99
N GLN A 160 20.40 -22.71 -0.10
CA GLN A 160 19.10 -22.05 -0.19
C GLN A 160 19.20 -20.58 0.22
N LEU A 161 18.28 -19.73 -0.26
CA LEU A 161 18.15 -18.37 0.26
C LEU A 161 17.50 -18.36 1.65
N THR A 162 18.08 -17.56 2.54
CA THR A 162 17.43 -17.23 3.81
C THR A 162 16.24 -16.29 3.59
N LYS A 163 15.39 -16.09 4.61
CA LYS A 163 14.32 -15.09 4.57
C LYS A 163 14.86 -13.68 4.24
N ARG A 164 15.99 -13.31 4.84
CA ARG A 164 16.69 -12.03 4.58
C ARG A 164 17.22 -11.97 3.15
N GLY A 165 17.82 -13.06 2.65
CA GLY A 165 18.28 -13.16 1.26
C GLY A 165 17.15 -12.94 0.25
N ARG A 166 16.00 -13.59 0.45
CA ARG A 166 14.83 -13.40 -0.43
C ARG A 166 14.29 -11.98 -0.39
N LEU A 167 14.21 -11.37 0.79
CA LEU A 167 13.78 -9.97 0.92
C LEU A 167 14.71 -9.04 0.13
N LEU A 168 16.02 -9.17 0.33
CA LEU A 168 17.00 -8.31 -0.32
C LEU A 168 16.98 -8.46 -1.85
N VAL A 169 16.85 -9.68 -2.38
CA VAL A 169 16.74 -9.92 -3.83
C VAL A 169 15.47 -9.29 -4.41
N ARG A 170 14.33 -9.37 -3.70
CA ARG A 170 13.08 -8.70 -4.12
C ARG A 170 13.23 -7.19 -4.11
N THR A 171 13.79 -6.62 -3.06
CA THR A 171 14.06 -5.18 -2.97
C THR A 171 14.96 -4.73 -4.12
N LEU A 172 16.03 -5.47 -4.40
CA LEU A 172 16.92 -5.17 -5.52
C LEU A 172 16.19 -5.22 -6.88
N ALA A 173 15.30 -6.19 -7.09
CA ALA A 173 14.51 -6.27 -8.32
C ALA A 173 13.59 -5.05 -8.48
N LEU A 174 12.93 -4.61 -7.41
CA LEU A 174 12.10 -3.40 -7.40
C LEU A 174 12.93 -2.14 -7.63
N MET A 175 14.12 -2.03 -7.02
CA MET A 175 15.05 -0.92 -7.27
C MET A 175 15.49 -0.90 -8.74
N ASN A 176 15.80 -2.05 -9.32
CA ASN A 176 16.17 -2.14 -10.74
C ASN A 176 15.01 -1.77 -11.67
N GLU A 177 13.77 -2.11 -11.32
CA GLU A 177 12.59 -1.71 -12.11
C GLU A 177 12.32 -0.20 -11.99
N ALA A 178 12.40 0.34 -10.78
CA ALA A 178 12.15 1.76 -10.52
C ALA A 178 13.24 2.69 -11.07
N LEU A 179 14.50 2.24 -11.06
CA LEU A 179 15.66 3.06 -11.45
C LEU A 179 16.23 2.68 -12.83
N GLY A 180 15.95 1.48 -13.33
CA GLY A 180 16.52 0.95 -14.57
C GLY A 180 15.72 1.26 -15.83
N GLY A 181 14.65 2.07 -15.73
CA GLY A 181 13.83 2.51 -16.86
C GLY A 181 14.39 3.71 -17.62
N GLU A 182 15.35 4.45 -17.05
CA GLU A 182 16.03 5.56 -17.71
C GLU A 182 17.54 5.29 -17.69
N SER A 183 18.08 4.86 -18.83
CA SER A 183 19.49 5.06 -19.11
C SER A 183 19.75 6.55 -19.10
N VAL A 184 20.33 7.06 -18.00
CA VAL A 184 20.94 8.39 -17.98
C VAL A 184 22.20 8.29 -18.83
N ASP A 185 22.08 8.70 -20.09
CA ASP A 185 23.22 9.03 -20.96
C ASP A 185 23.92 10.30 -20.46
#